data_AF-A0A536QG70-F1
#
_entry.id   AF-A0A536QG70-F1
#
_cell.length_a   1.000
_cell.length_b   1.000
_cell.length_c   1.000
_cell.angle_alpha   90.00
_cell.angle_beta   90.00
_cell.angle_gamma   90.00
#
_symmetry.space_group_name_H-M   'P 1'
#
loop_
_entity.id
_entity.type
_entity.pdbx_description
1 polymer ?
#
loop_
_entity_poly.entity_id
_entity_poly.type
_entity_poly.pdbx_seq_one_letter_code
_entity_poly.pdbx_strand_id
1 'polypeptide(L)'
;MSSTRSCRRRSRPRPYSSRVIDATLVLVSYILASISFPYWIARAKGIDLRAYGSRKLGGSNLAKAVTPLHGVAGGVLDGAKGFAAVVLAQELGLPVETQLLCGLAAIAGQMWPVFHQFDGGRANATTWGFQLAADFIAFFIAWIPVIVAAVLRITVRPRPKRLLPLANLLSYAVFPAVIWEQEGTTPTVLAGIAALVLIVLRRLTAGVGEDLATGAPLARVILNRTFFDRSELQERGMVPIT
;
A
#
# COMPACT_ATOMS: atom_id res chain seq x y z
N MET A 1 27.49 -49.85 -9.46
CA MET A 1 27.14 -48.87 -10.52
C MET A 1 25.62 -48.77 -10.60
N SER A 2 25.01 -47.83 -9.88
CA SER A 2 23.56 -47.59 -9.92
C SER A 2 23.29 -46.20 -10.53
N SER A 3 22.75 -46.20 -11.75
CA SER A 3 22.37 -45.00 -12.49
C SER A 3 20.99 -44.53 -12.02
N THR A 4 20.94 -43.43 -11.27
CA THR A 4 19.69 -42.70 -11.00
C THR A 4 19.44 -41.73 -12.15
N ARG A 5 18.48 -42.08 -13.02
CA ARG A 5 17.97 -41.17 -14.06
C ARG A 5 17.14 -40.08 -13.39
N SER A 6 17.65 -38.85 -13.36
CA SER A 6 16.90 -37.68 -12.94
C SER A 6 15.86 -37.33 -14.01
N CYS A 7 14.59 -37.59 -13.70
CA CYS A 7 13.48 -37.20 -14.56
C CYS A 7 13.25 -35.68 -14.40
N ARG A 8 13.88 -34.88 -15.27
CA ARG A 8 13.57 -33.44 -15.40
C ARG A 8 12.11 -33.30 -15.83
N ARG A 9 11.21 -32.96 -14.90
CA ARG A 9 9.85 -32.50 -15.19
C ARG A 9 9.95 -31.25 -16.07
N ARG A 10 9.78 -31.42 -17.38
CA ARG A 10 9.56 -30.31 -18.31
C ARG A 10 8.20 -29.70 -17.98
N SER A 11 8.19 -28.42 -17.59
CA SER A 11 6.98 -27.60 -17.45
C SER A 11 6.29 -27.52 -18.81
N ARG A 12 5.10 -28.12 -18.93
CA ARG A 12 4.29 -27.97 -20.14
C ARG A 12 3.80 -26.52 -20.26
N PRO A 13 3.84 -25.90 -21.46
CA PRO A 13 3.27 -24.57 -21.65
C PRO A 13 1.77 -24.58 -21.34
N ARG A 14 1.31 -23.60 -20.54
CA ARG A 14 -0.10 -23.48 -20.15
C ARG A 14 -0.97 -23.08 -21.36
N PRO A 15 -2.24 -23.55 -21.41
CA PRO A 15 -3.17 -23.17 -22.47
C PRO A 15 -3.40 -21.64 -22.47
N TYR A 16 -3.55 -21.06 -23.66
CA TYR A 16 -3.75 -19.61 -23.86
C TYR A 16 -4.88 -19.01 -22.99
N SER A 17 -5.96 -19.77 -22.78
CA SER A 17 -7.09 -19.42 -21.90
C SER A 17 -6.65 -19.03 -20.48
N SER A 18 -5.61 -19.66 -19.93
CA SER A 18 -5.16 -19.34 -18.58
C SER A 18 -4.61 -17.91 -18.48
N ARG A 19 -3.89 -17.43 -19.51
CA ARG A 19 -3.32 -16.07 -19.50
C ARG A 19 -4.39 -14.98 -19.57
N VAL A 20 -5.51 -15.25 -20.25
CA VAL A 20 -6.64 -14.33 -20.34
C VAL A 20 -7.34 -14.23 -18.99
N ILE A 21 -7.52 -15.36 -18.29
CA ILE A 21 -8.08 -15.39 -16.94
C ILE A 21 -7.16 -14.64 -15.96
N ASP A 22 -5.85 -14.88 -16.02
CA ASP A 22 -4.85 -14.19 -15.20
C ASP A 22 -4.95 -12.65 -15.37
N ALA A 23 -4.92 -12.17 -16.61
CA ALA A 23 -5.00 -10.74 -16.93
C ALA A 23 -6.35 -10.12 -16.50
N THR A 24 -7.44 -10.86 -16.68
CA THR A 24 -8.79 -10.42 -16.29
C THR A 24 -8.88 -10.22 -14.78
N LEU A 25 -8.34 -11.15 -14.00
CA LEU A 25 -8.37 -11.07 -12.54
C LEU A 25 -7.50 -9.92 -12.02
N VAL A 26 -6.33 -9.68 -12.61
CA VAL A 26 -5.49 -8.51 -12.28
C VAL A 26 -6.26 -7.21 -12.53
N LEU A 27 -6.95 -7.09 -13.67
CA LEU A 27 -7.76 -5.91 -13.99
C LEU A 27 -8.94 -5.74 -13.01
N VAL A 28 -9.64 -6.82 -12.68
CA VAL A 28 -10.73 -6.81 -11.71
C VAL A 28 -10.23 -6.40 -10.32
N SER A 29 -9.06 -6.88 -9.87
CA SER A 29 -8.46 -6.45 -8.61
C SER A 29 -8.19 -4.94 -8.58
N TYR A 30 -7.68 -4.36 -9.66
CA TYR A 30 -7.51 -2.91 -9.77
C TYR A 30 -8.84 -2.14 -9.68
N ILE A 31 -9.86 -2.57 -10.43
CA ILE A 31 -11.16 -1.90 -10.46
C ILE A 31 -11.84 -1.98 -9.08
N LEU A 32 -11.86 -3.15 -8.45
CA LEU A 32 -12.47 -3.32 -7.13
C LEU A 32 -11.73 -2.51 -6.07
N ALA A 33 -10.39 -2.51 -6.10
CA ALA A 33 -9.62 -1.72 -5.16
C ALA A 33 -9.69 -0.21 -5.39
N SER A 34 -10.10 0.22 -6.59
CA SER A 34 -10.38 1.64 -6.88
C SER A 34 -11.58 2.19 -6.10
N ILE A 35 -12.38 1.34 -5.46
CA ILE A 35 -13.43 1.75 -4.53
C ILE A 35 -12.77 2.15 -3.21
N SER A 36 -12.73 3.45 -2.93
CA SER A 36 -12.20 3.98 -1.66
C SER A 36 -13.27 3.92 -0.57
N PHE A 37 -13.15 2.96 0.34
CA PHE A 37 -14.07 2.85 1.48
C PHE A 37 -14.06 4.09 2.38
N PRO A 38 -12.91 4.73 2.68
CA PRO A 38 -12.91 5.96 3.47
C PRO A 38 -13.74 7.09 2.86
N TYR A 39 -13.72 7.24 1.53
CA TYR A 39 -14.54 8.21 0.83
C TYR A 39 -16.03 7.90 1.02
N TRP A 40 -16.47 6.67 0.76
CA TRP A 40 -17.88 6.31 0.87
C TRP A 40 -18.41 6.40 2.29
N ILE A 41 -17.61 6.04 3.31
CA ILE A 41 -17.98 6.23 4.71
C ILE A 41 -18.15 7.71 5.04
N ALA A 42 -17.25 8.59 4.58
CA ALA A 42 -17.41 10.03 4.77
C ALA A 42 -18.67 10.57 4.06
N ARG A 43 -18.91 10.14 2.81
CA ARG A 43 -20.08 10.54 2.03
C ARG A 43 -21.39 10.10 2.68
N ALA A 44 -21.44 8.91 3.27
CA ALA A 44 -22.59 8.46 4.06
C ALA A 44 -22.86 9.32 5.31
N LYS A 45 -21.89 10.12 5.74
CA LYS A 45 -22.01 11.13 6.80
C LYS A 45 -22.20 12.55 6.27
N GLY A 46 -22.46 12.72 4.98
CA GLY A 46 -22.64 14.03 4.35
C GLY A 46 -21.34 14.83 4.17
N ILE A 47 -20.18 14.20 4.34
CA ILE A 47 -18.87 14.87 4.31
C ILE A 47 -18.15 14.52 3.01
N ASP A 48 -17.70 15.54 2.28
CA ASP A 48 -16.74 15.34 1.19
C ASP A 48 -15.31 15.29 1.74
N LEU A 49 -14.73 14.09 1.78
CA LEU A 49 -13.39 13.86 2.31
C LEU A 49 -12.29 14.63 1.59
N ARG A 50 -12.51 15.07 0.34
CA ARG A 50 -11.56 15.88 -0.44
C ARG A 50 -11.43 17.31 0.07
N ALA A 51 -12.42 17.81 0.80
CA ALA A 51 -12.41 19.15 1.37
C ALA A 51 -11.75 19.22 2.76
N TYR A 52 -11.36 18.07 3.35
CA TYR A 52 -10.87 17.99 4.72
C TYR A 52 -9.42 17.52 4.81
N GLY A 53 -8.71 18.03 5.83
CA GLY A 53 -7.41 17.53 6.26
C GLY A 53 -6.39 17.45 5.13
N SER A 54 -5.87 16.25 4.86
CA SER A 54 -4.88 16.05 3.78
C SER A 54 -5.47 16.04 2.37
N ARG A 55 -6.80 16.16 2.25
CA ARG A 55 -7.57 16.06 0.99
C ARG A 55 -7.46 14.70 0.31
N LYS A 56 -6.92 13.68 0.99
CA LYS A 56 -6.75 12.31 0.45
C LYS A 56 -7.79 11.35 0.99
N LEU A 57 -8.10 10.35 0.17
CA LEU A 57 -9.16 9.36 0.41
C LEU A 57 -8.70 8.20 1.30
N GLY A 58 -8.04 8.50 2.42
CA GLY A 58 -7.46 7.50 3.33
C GLY A 58 -8.08 7.51 4.72
N GLY A 59 -7.96 6.38 5.43
CA GLY A 59 -8.49 6.21 6.79
C GLY A 59 -8.00 7.26 7.79
N SER A 60 -6.75 7.72 7.70
CA SER A 60 -6.22 8.78 8.58
C SER A 60 -6.91 10.13 8.37
N ASN A 61 -7.34 10.44 7.14
CA ASN A 61 -8.10 11.66 6.86
C ASN A 61 -9.55 11.49 7.35
N LEU A 62 -10.14 10.32 7.12
CA LEU A 62 -11.47 9.97 7.61
C LEU A 62 -11.55 10.05 9.16
N ALA A 63 -10.50 9.60 9.85
CA ALA A 63 -10.40 9.69 11.31
C ALA A 63 -10.55 11.12 11.84
N LYS A 64 -10.09 12.11 11.06
CA LYS A 64 -10.14 13.54 11.40
C LYS A 64 -11.42 14.21 10.94
N ALA A 65 -11.93 13.80 9.78
CA ALA A 65 -13.15 14.36 9.20
C ALA A 65 -14.40 13.88 9.96
N VAL A 66 -14.41 12.65 10.46
CA VAL A 66 -15.57 12.02 11.10
C VAL A 66 -15.24 11.64 12.55
N THR A 67 -14.73 10.43 12.79
CA THR A 67 -14.22 10.00 14.11
C THR A 67 -13.10 8.98 13.92
N PRO A 68 -12.22 8.77 14.93
CA PRO A 68 -11.18 7.75 14.86
C PRO A 68 -11.69 6.35 14.53
N LEU A 69 -12.87 5.97 15.04
CA LEU A 69 -13.49 4.68 14.76
C LEU A 69 -13.82 4.51 13.27
N HIS A 70 -14.37 5.54 12.62
CA HIS A 70 -14.64 5.50 11.18
C HIS A 70 -13.34 5.42 10.39
N GLY A 71 -12.28 6.12 10.82
CA GLY A 71 -10.96 6.04 10.21
C GLY A 71 -10.35 4.64 10.27
N VAL A 72 -10.48 3.95 11.41
CA VAL A 72 -10.08 2.54 11.56
C VAL A 72 -10.94 1.64 10.67
N ALA A 73 -12.26 1.78 10.68
CA ALA A 73 -13.16 0.99 9.82
C ALA A 73 -12.82 1.14 8.34
N GLY A 74 -12.64 2.37 7.85
CA GLY A 74 -12.23 2.63 6.46
C GLY A 74 -10.85 2.06 6.13
N GLY A 75 -9.91 2.15 7.07
CA GLY A 75 -8.58 1.53 6.93
C GLY A 75 -8.63 0.00 6.86
N VAL A 76 -9.42 -0.64 7.73
CA VAL A 76 -9.60 -2.10 7.75
C VAL A 76 -10.22 -2.58 6.44
N LEU A 77 -11.25 -1.91 5.94
CA LEU A 77 -11.87 -2.25 4.65
C LEU A 77 -10.91 -2.08 3.46
N ASP A 78 -10.13 -1.00 3.46
CA ASP A 78 -9.07 -0.79 2.47
C ASP A 78 -7.93 -1.83 2.57
N GLY A 79 -7.65 -2.35 3.77
CA GLY A 79 -6.72 -3.47 3.95
C GLY A 79 -7.32 -4.79 3.48
N ALA A 80 -8.58 -5.06 3.84
CA ALA A 80 -9.29 -6.28 3.49
C ALA A 80 -9.35 -6.50 1.97
N LYS A 81 -9.55 -5.44 1.17
CA LYS A 81 -9.54 -5.59 -0.31
C LYS A 81 -8.16 -5.94 -0.87
N GLY A 82 -7.06 -5.44 -0.26
CA GLY A 82 -5.69 -5.80 -0.64
C GLY A 82 -5.37 -7.25 -0.31
N PHE A 83 -5.80 -7.70 0.87
CA PHE A 83 -5.72 -9.10 1.29
C PHE A 83 -6.55 -10.01 0.37
N ALA A 84 -7.81 -9.65 0.13
CA ALA A 84 -8.72 -10.41 -0.72
C ALA A 84 -8.23 -10.53 -2.16
N ALA A 85 -7.58 -9.51 -2.72
CA ALA A 85 -7.04 -9.58 -4.09
C ALA A 85 -6.01 -10.71 -4.26
N VAL A 86 -5.18 -10.96 -3.24
CA VAL A 86 -4.19 -12.05 -3.24
C VAL A 86 -4.85 -13.39 -2.93
N VAL A 87 -5.66 -13.46 -1.86
CA VAL A 87 -6.28 -14.72 -1.42
C VAL A 87 -7.27 -15.26 -2.43
N LEU A 88 -8.08 -14.42 -3.07
CA LEU A 88 -8.99 -14.89 -4.12
C LEU A 88 -8.22 -15.49 -5.31
N ALA A 89 -7.06 -14.94 -5.67
CA ALA A 89 -6.20 -15.52 -6.69
C ALA A 89 -5.55 -16.84 -6.24
N GLN A 90 -5.25 -16.99 -4.94
CA GLN A 90 -4.75 -18.24 -4.35
C GLN A 90 -5.83 -19.35 -4.40
N GLU A 91 -7.04 -19.04 -3.96
CA GLU A 91 -8.19 -19.98 -3.96
C GLU A 91 -8.58 -20.42 -5.38
N LEU A 92 -8.36 -19.58 -6.38
CA LEU A 92 -8.55 -19.92 -7.80
C LEU A 92 -7.38 -20.73 -8.39
N GLY A 93 -6.35 -21.05 -7.60
CA GLY A 93 -5.21 -21.86 -8.03
C GLY A 93 -4.31 -21.18 -9.06
N LEU A 94 -4.29 -19.85 -9.11
CA LEU A 94 -3.47 -19.09 -10.06
C LEU A 94 -1.97 -19.19 -9.70
N PRO A 95 -1.05 -18.94 -10.66
CA PRO A 95 0.38 -18.82 -10.34
C PRO A 95 0.65 -17.77 -9.27
N VAL A 96 1.69 -17.98 -8.46
CA VAL A 96 2.14 -17.02 -7.44
C VAL A 96 2.36 -15.63 -8.05
N GLU A 97 2.92 -15.55 -9.26
CA GLU A 97 3.13 -14.29 -9.96
C GLU A 97 1.80 -13.56 -10.21
N THR A 98 0.74 -14.28 -10.58
CA THR A 98 -0.59 -13.69 -10.82
C THR A 98 -1.24 -13.24 -9.51
N GLN A 99 -1.11 -14.05 -8.45
CA GLN A 99 -1.61 -13.68 -7.11
C GLN A 99 -0.98 -12.36 -6.63
N LEU A 100 0.34 -12.22 -6.79
CA LEU A 100 1.08 -11.03 -6.42
C LEU A 100 0.73 -9.84 -7.32
N LEU A 101 0.54 -10.06 -8.63
CA LEU A 101 0.08 -9.02 -9.55
C LEU A 101 -1.31 -8.51 -9.21
N CYS A 102 -2.25 -9.36 -8.78
CA CYS A 102 -3.56 -8.95 -8.28
C CYS A 102 -3.43 -8.03 -7.05
N GLY A 103 -2.55 -8.39 -6.12
CA GLY A 103 -2.23 -7.56 -4.96
C GLY A 103 -1.63 -6.19 -5.31
N LEU A 104 -0.64 -6.16 -6.22
CA LEU A 104 -0.05 -4.92 -6.73
C LEU A 104 -1.08 -4.06 -7.48
N ALA A 105 -1.95 -4.68 -8.27
CA ALA A 105 -3.06 -4.02 -8.94
C ALA A 105 -4.04 -3.41 -7.93
N ALA A 106 -4.32 -4.10 -6.82
CA ALA A 106 -5.15 -3.55 -5.76
C ALA A 106 -4.50 -2.33 -5.08
N ILE A 107 -3.20 -2.38 -4.80
CA ILE A 107 -2.44 -1.24 -4.27
C ILE A 107 -2.52 -0.06 -5.25
N ALA A 108 -2.26 -0.29 -6.54
CA ALA A 108 -2.35 0.73 -7.57
C ALA A 108 -3.77 1.31 -7.71
N GLY A 109 -4.81 0.48 -7.63
CA GLY A 109 -6.21 0.90 -7.65
C GLY A 109 -6.55 1.83 -6.49
N GLN A 110 -6.04 1.56 -5.29
CA GLN A 110 -6.24 2.44 -4.14
C GLN A 110 -5.47 3.78 -4.25
N MET A 111 -4.31 3.77 -4.91
CA MET A 111 -3.50 4.98 -5.13
C MET A 111 -4.07 5.87 -6.22
N TRP A 112 -4.46 5.27 -7.35
CA TRP A 112 -5.00 5.92 -8.54
C TRP A 112 -6.35 5.32 -8.91
N PRO A 113 -7.39 5.53 -8.09
CA PRO A 113 -8.73 5.01 -8.31
C PRO A 113 -9.40 5.63 -9.53
N VAL A 114 -9.88 4.77 -10.45
CA VAL A 114 -10.59 5.22 -11.67
C VAL A 114 -11.85 6.04 -11.34
N PHE A 115 -12.58 5.69 -10.28
CA PHE A 115 -13.81 6.38 -9.86
C PHE A 115 -13.58 7.76 -9.22
N HIS A 116 -12.32 8.13 -9.01
CA HIS A 116 -11.94 9.35 -8.32
C HIS A 116 -10.87 10.12 -9.09
N GLN A 117 -10.90 10.07 -10.43
CA GLN A 117 -10.01 10.82 -11.32
C GLN A 117 -8.51 10.54 -11.02
N PHE A 118 -8.19 9.30 -10.64
CA PHE A 118 -6.85 8.87 -10.29
C PHE A 118 -6.22 9.62 -9.10
N ASP A 119 -7.01 10.31 -8.27
CA ASP A 119 -6.54 10.90 -7.01
C ASP A 119 -7.10 10.18 -5.78
N GLY A 120 -6.40 9.13 -5.37
CA GLY A 120 -6.78 8.27 -4.25
C GLY A 120 -5.95 8.49 -2.98
N GLY A 121 -5.92 7.45 -2.16
CA GLY A 121 -5.12 7.43 -0.93
C GLY A 121 -3.63 7.18 -1.19
N ARG A 122 -2.90 6.92 -0.10
CA ARG A 122 -1.50 6.45 -0.14
C ARG A 122 -1.37 4.92 -0.09
N ALA A 123 -2.51 4.22 -0.07
CA ALA A 123 -2.63 2.76 -0.04
C ALA A 123 -1.93 2.04 1.13
N ASN A 124 -1.56 2.72 2.22
CA ASN A 124 -0.87 2.09 3.34
C ASN A 124 -1.57 0.81 3.85
N ALA A 125 -2.89 0.89 4.12
CA ALA A 125 -3.67 -0.23 4.61
C ALA A 125 -3.81 -1.35 3.56
N THR A 126 -4.02 -1.01 2.29
CA THR A 126 -4.11 -1.98 1.20
C THR A 126 -2.80 -2.74 1.02
N THR A 127 -1.66 -2.07 1.13
CA THR A 127 -0.33 -2.71 1.11
C THR A 127 -0.14 -3.64 2.31
N TRP A 128 -0.62 -3.26 3.50
CA TRP A 128 -0.58 -4.16 4.67
C TRP A 128 -1.43 -5.42 4.46
N GLY A 129 -2.61 -5.29 3.87
CA GLY A 129 -3.44 -6.44 3.51
C GLY A 129 -2.77 -7.35 2.48
N PHE A 130 -2.14 -6.76 1.45
CA PHE A 130 -1.33 -7.49 0.46
C PHE A 130 -0.19 -8.27 1.14
N GLN A 131 0.59 -7.61 1.99
CA GLN A 131 1.72 -8.23 2.70
C GLN A 131 1.28 -9.39 3.58
N LEU A 132 0.19 -9.21 4.34
CA LEU A 132 -0.37 -10.25 5.21
C LEU A 132 -0.82 -11.49 4.41
N ALA A 133 -1.39 -11.31 3.22
CA ALA A 133 -1.79 -12.42 2.36
C ALA A 133 -0.62 -13.06 1.61
N ALA A 134 0.40 -12.28 1.29
CA ALA A 134 1.57 -12.74 0.54
C ALA A 134 2.52 -13.55 1.43
N ASP A 135 2.78 -13.08 2.65
CA ASP A 135 3.57 -13.80 3.65
C ASP A 135 3.19 -13.37 5.07
N PHE A 136 2.60 -14.30 5.83
CA PHE A 136 2.11 -14.04 7.17
C PHE A 136 3.22 -13.70 8.16
N ILE A 137 4.35 -14.40 8.12
CA ILE A 137 5.44 -14.23 9.10
C ILE A 137 6.20 -12.94 8.79
N ALA A 138 6.58 -12.73 7.54
CA ALA A 138 7.28 -11.52 7.10
C ALA A 138 6.46 -10.26 7.35
N PHE A 139 5.12 -10.32 7.25
CA PHE A 139 4.23 -9.22 7.61
C PHE A 139 4.41 -8.77 9.06
N PHE A 140 4.35 -9.69 10.03
CA PHE A 140 4.47 -9.33 11.45
C PHE A 140 5.86 -8.80 11.80
N ILE A 141 6.92 -9.38 11.21
CA ILE A 141 8.29 -8.87 11.38
C ILE A 141 8.42 -7.45 10.80
N ALA A 142 7.91 -7.24 9.58
CA ALA A 142 7.90 -5.93 8.94
C ALA A 142 7.09 -4.88 9.71
N TRP A 143 6.16 -5.28 10.58
CA TRP A 143 5.36 -4.38 11.40
C TRP A 143 6.03 -3.95 12.71
N ILE A 144 7.14 -4.58 13.12
CA ILE A 144 7.86 -4.21 14.35
C ILE A 144 8.20 -2.72 14.41
N PRO A 145 8.78 -2.08 13.36
CA PRO A 145 9.05 -0.64 13.38
C PRO A 145 7.79 0.20 13.57
N VAL A 146 6.67 -0.19 12.96
CA VAL A 146 5.38 0.53 13.03
C VAL A 146 4.81 0.46 14.44
N ILE A 147 4.85 -0.72 15.07
CA ILE A 147 4.39 -0.94 16.45
C ILE A 147 5.24 -0.10 17.41
N VAL A 148 6.58 -0.17 17.30
CA VAL A 148 7.50 0.64 18.12
C VAL A 148 7.21 2.13 17.96
N ALA A 149 7.06 2.60 16.72
CA ALA A 149 6.73 4.00 16.45
C ALA A 149 5.36 4.42 17.02
N ALA A 150 4.36 3.53 16.98
CA ALA A 150 3.05 3.78 17.56
C ALA A 150 3.10 3.88 19.09
N VAL A 151 3.83 2.97 19.76
CA VAL A 151 4.05 3.01 21.21
C VAL A 151 4.76 4.30 21.61
N LEU A 152 5.88 4.63 20.95
CA LEU A 152 6.64 5.85 21.22
C LEU A 152 5.80 7.12 21.00
N ARG A 153 4.90 7.13 20.01
CA ARG A 153 3.98 8.25 19.77
C ARG A 153 2.99 8.47 20.93
N ILE A 154 2.63 7.42 21.65
CA ILE A 154 1.69 7.46 22.78
C ILE A 154 2.42 7.79 24.09
N THR A 155 3.60 7.21 24.31
CA THR A 155 4.33 7.29 25.59
C THR A 155 5.25 8.51 25.70
N VAL A 156 5.89 8.95 24.61
CA VAL A 156 6.91 10.02 24.64
C VAL A 156 6.30 11.40 24.38
N ARG A 157 6.73 12.40 25.16
CA ARG A 157 6.37 13.82 25.00
C ARG A 157 7.63 14.68 24.79
N PRO A 158 7.63 15.64 23.82
CA PRO A 158 6.57 15.96 22.88
C PRO A 158 6.35 14.85 21.83
N ARG A 159 5.11 14.71 21.34
CA ARG A 159 4.73 13.57 20.46
C ARG A 159 5.57 13.58 19.16
N PRO A 160 6.31 12.51 18.84
CA PRO A 160 7.12 12.44 17.63
C PRO A 160 6.23 12.32 16.38
N LYS A 161 6.01 13.45 15.69
CA LYS A 161 5.10 13.50 14.53
C LYS A 161 5.69 12.92 13.22
N ARG A 162 7.01 12.69 13.16
CA ARG A 162 7.72 12.21 11.95
C ARG A 162 8.06 10.71 11.98
N LEU A 163 7.94 10.08 13.15
CA LEU A 163 8.38 8.70 13.35
C LEU A 163 7.48 7.68 12.65
N LEU A 164 6.15 7.85 12.73
CA LEU A 164 5.21 6.88 12.17
C LEU A 164 5.28 6.77 10.63
N PRO A 165 5.37 7.86 9.84
CA PRO A 165 5.56 7.75 8.39
C PRO A 165 6.87 7.07 7.98
N LEU A 166 7.94 7.31 8.75
CA LEU A 166 9.26 6.70 8.52
C LEU A 166 9.22 5.21 8.86
N ALA A 167 8.67 4.85 10.01
CA ALA A 167 8.50 3.45 10.42
C ALA A 167 7.63 2.66 9.43
N ASN A 168 6.59 3.29 8.87
CA ASN A 168 5.78 2.67 7.83
C ASN A 168 6.57 2.48 6.52
N LEU A 169 7.44 3.43 6.14
CA LEU A 169 8.33 3.24 4.99
C LEU A 169 9.31 2.10 5.21
N LEU A 170 9.89 2.02 6.41
CA LEU A 170 10.78 0.93 6.80
C LEU A 170 10.06 -0.42 6.74
N SER A 171 8.80 -0.49 7.17
CA SER A 171 7.99 -1.70 7.07
C SER A 171 7.93 -2.24 5.63
N TYR A 172 7.71 -1.37 4.64
CA TYR A 172 7.69 -1.77 3.23
C TYR A 172 9.05 -2.24 2.70
N ALA A 173 10.16 -1.79 3.29
CA ALA A 173 11.50 -2.25 2.95
C ALA A 173 11.89 -3.55 3.67
N VAL A 174 11.50 -3.70 4.94
CA VAL A 174 11.79 -4.89 5.75
C VAL A 174 11.06 -6.11 5.20
N PHE A 175 9.82 -5.96 4.72
CA PHE A 175 9.02 -7.07 4.20
C PHE A 175 9.75 -7.91 3.11
N PRO A 176 10.18 -7.35 1.95
CA PRO A 176 10.93 -8.13 0.97
C PRO A 176 12.34 -8.53 1.45
N ALA A 177 12.95 -7.77 2.38
CA ALA A 177 14.29 -8.08 2.89
C ALA A 177 14.31 -9.37 3.73
N VAL A 178 13.31 -9.57 4.59
CA VAL A 178 13.17 -10.78 5.42
C VAL A 178 12.97 -12.02 4.55
N ILE A 179 12.12 -11.93 3.54
CA ILE A 179 11.89 -13.04 2.60
C ILE A 179 13.16 -13.31 1.79
N TRP A 180 13.86 -12.27 1.35
CA TRP A 180 15.10 -12.41 0.60
C TRP A 180 16.22 -13.08 1.39
N GLU A 181 16.33 -12.79 2.68
CA GLU A 181 17.30 -13.45 3.56
C GLU A 181 17.06 -14.97 3.64
N GLN A 182 15.79 -15.39 3.70
CA GLN A 182 15.41 -16.79 3.89
C GLN A 182 15.40 -17.60 2.58
N GLU A 183 14.91 -17.00 1.50
CA GLU A 183 14.60 -17.70 0.25
C GLU A 183 15.37 -17.16 -0.98
N GLY A 184 16.12 -16.08 -0.83
CA GLY A 184 16.76 -15.40 -1.95
C GLY A 184 15.76 -14.64 -2.83
N THR A 185 16.02 -14.56 -4.14
CA THR A 185 15.17 -13.76 -5.04
C THR A 185 13.97 -14.57 -5.51
N THR A 186 12.82 -14.37 -4.86
CA THR A 186 11.53 -14.97 -5.22
C THR A 186 10.57 -13.95 -5.85
N PRO A 187 9.50 -14.39 -6.55
CA PRO A 187 8.46 -13.47 -7.04
C PRO A 187 7.89 -12.57 -5.93
N THR A 188 7.75 -13.09 -4.71
CA THR A 188 7.25 -12.35 -3.55
C THR A 188 8.19 -11.21 -3.14
N VAL A 189 9.52 -11.44 -3.17
CA VAL A 189 10.52 -10.37 -2.95
C VAL A 189 10.39 -9.28 -4.00
N LEU A 190 10.29 -9.66 -5.29
CA LEU A 190 10.12 -8.69 -6.38
C LEU A 190 8.82 -7.90 -6.25
N ALA A 191 7.72 -8.55 -5.87
CA ALA A 191 6.45 -7.89 -5.61
C ALA A 191 6.51 -6.96 -4.39
N GLY A 192 7.20 -7.36 -3.32
CA GLY A 192 7.45 -6.49 -2.16
C GLY A 192 8.26 -5.24 -2.52
N ILE A 193 9.31 -5.39 -3.33
CA ILE A 193 10.08 -4.25 -3.87
C ILE A 193 9.19 -3.38 -4.77
N ALA A 194 8.38 -3.97 -5.65
CA ALA A 194 7.45 -3.23 -6.48
C ALA A 194 6.44 -2.44 -5.64
N ALA A 195 5.89 -3.03 -4.57
CA ALA A 195 5.00 -2.36 -3.63
C ALA A 195 5.69 -1.18 -2.91
N LEU A 196 6.95 -1.35 -2.47
CA LEU A 196 7.76 -0.27 -1.91
C LEU A 196 7.95 0.87 -2.92
N VAL A 197 8.30 0.55 -4.16
CA VAL A 197 8.45 1.54 -5.25
C VAL A 197 7.13 2.27 -5.50
N LEU A 198 6.00 1.57 -5.60
CA LEU A 198 4.68 2.19 -5.75
C LEU A 198 4.37 3.16 -4.59
N ILE A 199 4.68 2.77 -3.34
CA ILE A 199 4.49 3.64 -2.18
C ILE A 199 5.36 4.90 -2.32
N VAL A 200 6.65 4.77 -2.60
CA VAL A 200 7.55 5.92 -2.76
C VAL A 200 7.09 6.82 -3.91
N LEU A 201 6.70 6.24 -5.04
CA LEU A 201 6.16 6.98 -6.19
C LEU A 201 4.90 7.75 -5.80
N ARG A 202 3.95 7.12 -5.07
CA ARG A 202 2.74 7.81 -4.62
C ARG A 202 3.05 8.91 -3.61
N ARG A 203 4.01 8.71 -2.69
CA ARG A 203 4.46 9.76 -1.76
C ARG A 203 5.04 10.97 -2.50
N LEU A 204 5.85 10.72 -3.52
CA LEU A 204 6.46 11.77 -4.34
C LEU A 204 5.44 12.52 -5.19
N THR A 205 4.54 11.81 -5.88
CA THR A 205 3.64 12.39 -6.88
C THR A 205 2.40 13.05 -6.29
N ALA A 206 1.88 12.59 -5.15
CA ALA A 206 0.60 13.05 -4.61
C ALA A 206 0.60 14.54 -4.25
N GLY A 207 0.03 15.40 -5.11
CA GLY A 207 -0.06 16.85 -4.89
C GLY A 207 1.27 17.60 -5.02
N VAL A 208 2.26 17.06 -5.77
CA VAL A 208 3.60 17.67 -5.88
C VAL A 208 3.58 19.05 -6.55
N GLY A 209 2.67 19.26 -7.50
CA GLY A 209 2.53 20.55 -8.18
C GLY A 209 2.23 21.69 -7.22
N GLU A 210 1.38 21.45 -6.22
CA GLU A 210 1.03 22.46 -5.21
C GLU A 210 2.20 22.80 -4.29
N ASP A 211 3.06 21.81 -3.98
CA ASP A 211 4.26 22.05 -3.17
C ASP A 211 5.31 22.84 -3.93
N LEU A 212 5.53 22.53 -5.21
CA LEU A 212 6.48 23.26 -6.05
C LEU A 212 6.02 24.70 -6.29
N ALA A 213 4.71 24.94 -6.36
CA ALA A 213 4.12 26.28 -6.45
C ALA A 213 4.42 27.16 -5.23
N THR A 214 4.82 26.58 -4.08
CA THR A 214 5.23 27.35 -2.89
C THR A 214 6.62 27.98 -3.00
N GLY A 215 7.37 27.68 -4.06
CA GLY A 215 8.75 28.14 -4.27
C GLY A 215 9.79 27.45 -3.39
N ALA A 216 9.43 26.35 -2.71
CA ALA A 216 10.37 25.60 -1.88
C ALA A 216 11.44 24.88 -2.74
N PRO A 217 12.68 24.70 -2.22
CA PRO A 217 13.72 23.94 -2.91
C PRO A 217 13.27 22.51 -3.22
N LEU A 218 13.52 22.03 -4.44
CA LEU A 218 13.11 20.70 -4.89
C LEU A 218 13.61 19.58 -3.96
N ALA A 219 14.87 19.65 -3.52
CA ALA A 219 15.46 18.67 -2.62
C ALA A 219 14.69 18.55 -1.28
N ARG A 220 14.22 19.67 -0.72
CA ARG A 220 13.42 19.70 0.51
C ARG A 220 12.06 19.05 0.29
N VAL A 221 11.39 19.39 -0.82
CA VAL A 221 10.07 18.82 -1.18
C VAL A 221 10.18 17.30 -1.33
N ILE A 222 11.18 16.83 -2.07
CA ILE A 222 11.43 15.39 -2.28
C ILE A 222 11.72 14.68 -0.95
N LEU A 223 12.63 15.21 -0.14
CA LEU A 223 13.04 14.58 1.12
C LEU A 223 11.87 14.47 2.12
N ASN A 224 11.09 15.54 2.27
CA ASN A 224 9.93 15.54 3.17
C ASN A 224 8.83 14.58 2.71
N ARG A 225 8.58 14.52 1.40
CA ARG A 225 7.59 13.60 0.83
C ARG A 225 8.00 12.15 0.97
N THR A 226 9.23 11.80 0.60
CA THR A 226 9.70 10.42 0.64
C THR A 226 9.71 9.87 2.07
N PHE A 227 10.44 10.51 2.99
CA PHE A 227 10.69 9.96 4.32
C PHE A 227 9.57 10.24 5.30
N PHE A 228 9.01 11.44 5.28
CA PHE A 228 8.04 11.88 6.28
C PHE A 228 6.61 11.88 5.77
N ASP A 229 6.40 11.57 4.49
CA ASP A 229 5.07 11.54 3.88
C ASP A 229 4.35 12.89 4.03
N ARG A 230 5.11 13.99 3.98
CA ARG A 230 4.62 15.35 4.21
C ARG A 230 4.80 16.24 3.00
N SER A 231 3.75 17.00 2.74
CA SER A 231 3.76 18.08 1.77
C SER A 231 4.39 19.35 2.37
N GLU A 232 4.92 20.22 1.51
CA GLU A 232 5.44 21.52 1.93
C GLU A 232 4.32 22.42 2.46
N LEU A 233 3.10 22.33 1.91
CA LEU A 233 1.91 23.00 2.46
C LEU A 233 1.66 22.64 3.93
N GLN A 234 1.89 21.38 4.31
CA GLN A 234 1.77 20.91 5.69
C GLN A 234 2.91 21.41 6.58
N GLU A 235 4.14 21.50 6.07
CA GLU A 235 5.27 22.05 6.81
C GLU A 235 5.12 23.56 7.04
N ARG A 236 4.43 24.27 6.15
CA ARG A 236 4.08 25.70 6.31
C ARG A 236 2.79 25.93 7.11
N GLY A 237 2.11 24.88 7.56
CA GLY A 237 0.88 24.97 8.35
C GLY A 237 -0.37 25.40 7.56
N MET A 238 -0.31 25.44 6.23
CA MET A 238 -1.45 25.77 5.36
C MET A 238 -2.46 24.62 5.28
N VAL A 239 -1.99 23.38 5.46
CA VAL A 239 -2.80 22.16 5.45
C VAL A 239 -2.50 21.32 6.71
N PRO A 240 -3.50 20.69 7.35
CA PRO A 240 -3.26 19.85 8.53
C PRO A 240 -2.38 18.63 8.22
N ILE A 241 -1.43 18.33 9.11
CA ILE A 241 -0.66 17.07 9.08
C ILE A 241 -1.56 15.93 9.55
N THR A 242 -1.80 14.90 8.73
CA THR A 242 -2.54 13.67 9.11
C THR A 242 -1.84 12.87 10.19
#